data_AF-A0A975K5D6-F1
#
_entry.id   AF-A0A975K5D6-F1
#
_cell.length_a   1.000
_cell.length_b   1.000
_cell.length_c   1.000
_cell.angle_alpha   90.00
_cell.angle_beta   90.00
_cell.angle_gamma   90.00
#
_symmetry.space_group_name_H-M   'P 1'
#
loop_
_entity.id
_entity.type
_entity.pdbx_description
1 polymer ?
#
loop_
_entity_poly.entity_id
_entity_poly.type
_entity_poly.pdbx_seq_one_letter_code
_entity_poly.pdbx_strand_id
1 'polypeptide(L)'
;MDSRLHDEPSDVVADRGEVQVSGPNGIAMSLTADAAEETGGRLIEAAGEARKQLAKQVRKESGFASDDQRTGGAPVIKHDQDS
;
A
#
# COMPACT_ATOMS: atom_id res chain seq x y z
N MET A 1 14.09 5.02 -10.57
CA MET A 1 13.69 5.85 -9.42
C MET A 1 13.63 4.92 -8.22
N ASP A 2 14.51 5.10 -7.25
CA ASP A 2 14.55 4.28 -6.05
C ASP A 2 13.54 4.83 -5.03
N SER A 3 12.29 4.37 -5.08
CA SER A 3 11.24 4.79 -4.14
C SER A 3 11.31 3.95 -2.86
N ARG A 4 12.05 4.43 -1.86
CA ARG A 4 12.00 3.86 -0.51
C ARG A 4 10.75 4.38 0.21
N LEU A 5 10.02 3.50 0.90
CA LEU A 5 8.88 3.88 1.73
C LEU A 5 9.40 4.54 3.02
N HIS A 6 8.79 5.67 3.39
CA HIS A 6 9.06 6.41 4.61
C HIS A 6 7.77 6.53 5.42
N ASP A 7 7.84 6.32 6.75
CA ASP A 7 6.71 6.51 7.66
C ASP A 7 6.77 7.83 8.45
N GLU A 8 7.96 8.41 8.56
CA GLU A 8 8.19 9.73 9.13
C GLU A 8 7.60 10.83 8.22
N PRO A 9 6.86 11.80 8.79
CA PRO A 9 6.39 12.95 8.03
C PRO A 9 7.55 13.88 7.64
N SER A 10 7.38 14.62 6.55
CA SER A 10 8.28 15.71 6.18
C SER A 10 8.05 16.95 7.05
N ASP A 11 9.10 17.72 7.30
CA ASP A 11 8.99 19.05 7.91
C ASP A 11 8.51 20.08 6.86
N VAL A 12 7.59 20.96 7.24
CA VAL A 12 7.01 21.98 6.35
C VAL A 12 7.02 23.35 7.04
N VAL A 13 7.61 24.35 6.38
CA VAL A 13 7.71 25.72 6.89
C VAL A 13 7.34 26.75 5.82
N ALA A 14 6.80 27.89 6.24
CA ALA A 14 6.58 29.04 5.36
C ALA A 14 7.75 30.04 5.50
N ASP A 15 8.40 30.38 4.38
CA ASP A 15 9.42 31.41 4.32
C ASP A 15 9.21 32.27 3.07
N ARG A 16 9.18 33.60 3.24
CA ARG A 16 9.12 34.58 2.14
C ARG A 16 8.05 34.32 1.06
N GLY A 17 6.88 33.81 1.44
CA GLY A 17 5.76 33.55 0.52
C GLY A 17 5.83 32.19 -0.20
N GLU A 18 6.83 31.38 0.13
CA GLU A 18 6.99 30.01 -0.31
C GLU A 18 6.76 29.04 0.86
N VAL A 19 6.36 27.82 0.52
CA VAL A 19 6.30 26.69 1.43
C VAL A 19 7.46 25.77 1.11
N GLN A 20 8.34 25.57 2.09
CA GLN A 20 9.47 24.64 1.98
C GLN A 20 9.12 23.33 2.67
N VAL A 21 9.28 22.23 1.95
CA VAL A 21 9.10 20.86 2.43
C VAL A 21 10.46 20.19 2.49
N SER A 22 10.87 19.75 3.67
CA SER A 22 12.09 18.97 3.89
C SER A 22 11.73 17.53 4.18
N GLY A 23 11.95 16.66 3.20
CA GLY A 23 11.69 15.23 3.31
C GLY A 23 12.82 14.46 3.99
N PRO A 24 12.52 13.26 4.51
CA PRO A 24 13.54 12.33 4.97
C PRO A 24 14.56 12.07 3.84
N ASN A 25 15.84 12.06 4.18
CA ASN A 25 17.01 12.02 3.27
C ASN A 25 17.40 13.36 2.58
N GLY A 26 16.88 14.50 3.03
CA GLY A 26 17.36 15.80 2.56
C GLY A 26 16.82 16.23 1.19
N ILE A 27 15.66 15.67 0.79
CA ILE A 27 14.93 16.18 -0.38
C ILE A 27 14.20 17.44 0.06
N ALA A 28 14.62 18.60 -0.45
CA ALA A 28 13.95 19.88 -0.22
C ALA A 28 13.16 20.30 -1.45
N MET A 29 11.90 20.68 -1.26
CA MET A 29 11.03 21.22 -2.31
C MET A 29 10.44 22.56 -1.86
N SER A 30 10.48 23.58 -2.74
CA SER A 30 9.75 24.83 -2.54
C SER A 30 8.48 24.83 -3.39
N LEU A 31 7.38 25.28 -2.80
CA LEU A 31 6.09 25.47 -3.46
C LEU A 31 5.62 26.92 -3.25
N THR A 32 4.87 27.47 -4.20
CA THR A 32 4.08 28.67 -3.91
C THR A 32 2.99 28.32 -2.91
N ALA A 33 2.41 29.32 -2.23
CA ALA A 33 1.31 29.10 -1.28
C ALA A 33 0.15 28.30 -1.92
N ASP A 34 -0.32 28.73 -3.10
CA ASP A 34 -1.44 28.07 -3.81
C ASP A 34 -1.09 26.63 -4.21
N ALA A 35 0.13 26.40 -4.69
CA ALA A 35 0.57 25.05 -5.06
C ALA A 35 0.70 24.13 -3.85
N ALA A 36 1.13 24.65 -2.69
CA ALA A 36 1.22 23.91 -1.45
C ALA A 36 -0.17 23.51 -0.93
N GLU A 37 -1.14 24.42 -0.98
CA GLU A 37 -2.52 24.15 -0.59
C GLU A 37 -3.13 23.04 -1.46
N GLU A 38 -3.03 23.16 -2.78
CA GLU A 38 -3.58 22.16 -3.70
C GLU A 38 -2.88 20.79 -3.54
N THR A 39 -1.55 20.81 -3.40
CA THR A 39 -0.77 19.59 -3.19
C THR A 39 -1.13 18.91 -1.88
N GLY A 40 -1.28 19.68 -0.80
CA GLY A 40 -1.71 19.18 0.50
C GLY A 40 -3.07 18.48 0.44
N GLY A 41 -4.03 19.07 -0.27
CA GLY A 41 -5.33 18.45 -0.54
C GLY A 41 -5.20 17.08 -1.21
N ARG A 42 -4.43 17.01 -2.31
CA ARG A 42 -4.18 15.75 -3.04
C ARG A 42 -3.48 14.69 -2.19
N LEU A 43 -2.56 15.09 -1.32
CA LEU A 43 -1.88 14.17 -0.39
C LEU A 43 -2.85 13.55 0.62
N ILE A 44 -3.77 14.35 1.17
CA ILE A 44 -4.79 13.86 2.10
C ILE A 44 -5.73 12.86 1.41
N GLU A 45 -6.17 13.17 0.20
CA GLU A 45 -7.00 12.27 -0.61
C GLU A 45 -6.28 10.96 -0.90
N ALA A 46 -5.05 11.02 -1.41
CA ALA A 46 -4.24 9.84 -1.73
C ALA A 46 -3.95 8.97 -0.49
N ALA A 47 -3.70 9.57 0.67
CA ALA A 47 -3.53 8.84 1.93
C ALA A 47 -4.80 8.04 2.29
N GLY A 48 -5.98 8.63 2.07
CA GLY A 48 -7.27 7.95 2.25
C GLY A 48 -7.43 6.75 1.33
N GLU A 49 -7.04 6.88 0.06
CA GLU A 49 -7.07 5.78 -0.91
C GLU A 49 -6.09 4.66 -0.55
N ALA A 50 -4.85 5.00 -0.19
CA ALA A 50 -3.84 4.03 0.21
C ALA A 50 -4.30 3.16 1.39
N ARG A 51 -4.94 3.77 2.40
CA ARG A 51 -5.53 3.03 3.54
C ARG A 51 -6.62 2.05 3.10
N LYS A 52 -7.48 2.43 2.15
CA LYS A 52 -8.51 1.54 1.59
C LYS A 52 -7.87 0.37 0.85
N GLN A 53 -6.80 0.61 0.09
CA GLN A 53 -6.06 -0.41 -0.64
C GLN A 53 -5.42 -1.43 0.32
N LEU A 54 -4.77 -0.96 1.39
CA LEU A 54 -4.21 -1.82 2.44
C LEU A 54 -5.29 -2.71 3.10
N ALA A 55 -6.43 -2.12 3.47
CA ALA A 55 -7.54 -2.88 4.05
C ALA A 55 -8.12 -3.94 3.08
N LYS A 56 -8.14 -3.66 1.78
CA LYS A 56 -8.56 -4.62 0.74
C LYS A 56 -7.57 -5.78 0.61
N GLN A 57 -6.27 -5.50 0.73
CA GLN A 57 -5.24 -6.51 0.61
C GLN A 57 -5.27 -7.51 1.79
N VAL A 58 -5.43 -7.03 3.02
CA VAL A 58 -5.60 -7.88 4.22
C VAL A 58 -6.79 -8.83 4.07
N ARG A 59 -7.91 -8.35 3.53
CA ARG A 59 -9.10 -9.20 3.27
C ARG A 59 -8.84 -10.26 2.21
N LYS A 60 -8.09 -9.92 1.17
CA LYS A 60 -7.77 -10.82 0.06
C LYS A 60 -6.83 -11.95 0.53
N GLU A 61 -5.81 -11.64 1.32
CA GLU A 61 -4.88 -12.64 1.89
C GLU A 61 -5.57 -13.59 2.89
N SER A 62 -6.54 -13.08 3.67
CA SER A 62 -7.32 -13.89 4.61
C SER A 62 -8.34 -14.83 3.93
N GLY A 63 -8.77 -14.51 2.69
CA GLY A 63 -9.75 -15.29 1.93
C GLY A 63 -9.16 -16.48 1.16
N PHE A 64 -7.86 -16.48 0.86
CA PHE A 64 -7.20 -17.57 0.13
C PHE A 64 -6.78 -18.76 1.01
N ALA A 65 -6.75 -18.60 2.34
CA ALA A 65 -6.42 -19.71 3.26
C ALA A 65 -7.58 -20.71 3.47
N SER A 66 -8.75 -20.47 2.86
CA SER A 66 -9.97 -21.27 3.10
C SER A 66 -10.41 -22.14 1.91
N ASP A 67 -9.70 -22.12 0.77
CA ASP A 67 -10.16 -22.75 -0.48
C ASP A 67 -9.25 -23.90 -0.98
N ASP A 68 -8.49 -24.53 -0.08
CA ASP A 68 -7.57 -25.66 -0.37
C ASP A 68 -8.00 -26.98 0.32
N GLN A 69 -9.31 -27.26 0.43
CA GLN A 69 -9.79 -28.57 0.94
C GLN A 69 -10.91 -29.20 0.12
N ARG A 70 -11.00 -28.95 -1.20
CA ARG A 70 -12.04 -29.58 -2.03
C ARG A 70 -11.56 -30.28 -3.30
N THR A 71 -10.47 -31.04 -3.21
CA THR A 71 -10.17 -32.11 -4.18
C THR A 71 -9.59 -33.36 -3.50
N GLY A 72 -10.24 -33.81 -2.42
CA GLY A 72 -10.11 -35.19 -1.94
C GLY A 72 -10.83 -36.17 -2.86
N GLY A 73 -10.33 -36.36 -4.09
CA GLY A 73 -10.72 -37.48 -4.94
C GLY A 73 -10.17 -38.76 -4.32
N ALA A 74 -11.05 -39.67 -3.91
CA ALA A 74 -10.70 -40.92 -3.26
C ALA A 74 -9.63 -41.71 -4.04
N PRO A 75 -8.63 -42.32 -3.39
CA PRO A 75 -7.73 -43.24 -4.05
C PRO A 75 -8.53 -44.49 -4.45
N VAL A 76 -8.67 -44.71 -5.75
CA VAL A 76 -9.26 -45.95 -6.28
C VAL A 76 -8.22 -47.05 -6.08
N ILE A 77 -8.32 -47.76 -4.96
CA ILE A 77 -7.49 -48.94 -4.68
C ILE A 77 -7.98 -50.04 -5.63
N LYS A 78 -7.29 -50.24 -6.75
CA LYS A 78 -7.48 -51.45 -7.57
C LYS A 78 -6.94 -52.62 -6.74
N HIS A 79 -7.85 -53.41 -6.17
CA HIS A 79 -7.51 -54.74 -5.68
C HIS A 79 -7.24 -55.63 -6.89
N ASP A 80 -5.98 -56.04 -7.05
CA ASP A 80 -5.66 -57.32 -7.67
C ASP A 80 -6.47 -58.41 -6.95
N GLN A 81 -7.25 -59.16 -7.71
CA GLN A 81 -7.81 -60.43 -7.26
C GLN A 81 -7.17 -61.48 -8.16
N ASP A 82 -6.16 -62.15 -7.61
CA ASP A 82 -5.69 -63.46 -8.07
C ASP A 82 -6.86 -64.45 -8.10
N SER A 83 -7.08 -65.11 -9.24
CA SER A 83 -7.34 -66.55 -9.36
C SER A 83 -7.45 -66.96 -10.84
#